data_AF-A0AAW2UBV6-F1
#
_entry.id   AF-A0AAW2UBV6-F1
#
_cell.length_a   1.000
_cell.length_b   1.000
_cell.length_c   1.000
_cell.angle_alpha   90.00
_cell.angle_beta   90.00
_cell.angle_gamma   90.00
#
_symmetry.space_group_name_H-M   'P 1'
#
loop_
_entity.id
_entity.type
_entity.pdbx_description
1 polymer ?
#
loop_
_entity_poly.entity_id
_entity_poly.type
_entity_poly.pdbx_seq_one_letter_code
_entity_poly.pdbx_strand_id
1 'polypeptide(L)'
;MTYLQDPKAIPVFTLMTQKGFEQVKKADFVLCNTVDELESEVLSALNQKHPTYAIGPINFYTEFFNQISIEKSLWSESNCTQWLNSKSLNSVLYISFGSIAQCNKEEIGELAHGIILSEVHFVWVLHSDIIGWNRNDAFPDGFEDIVKDKGLIVPWCNQNMVLSSPATGGFLTHCGWNSVLESIWYGVPMICYPFLVDQPTNRKLVVDDWKIGVNLCDEEHVGRKEVASKIKC
;
A
#
# COMPACT_ATOMS: atom_id res chain seq x y z
N MET A 1 5.01 4.06 23.08
CA MET A 1 4.95 5.22 22.16
C MET A 1 5.97 5.00 21.08
N THR A 2 5.53 4.56 19.92
CA THR A 2 6.34 4.58 18.70
C THR A 2 6.70 6.04 18.40
N TYR A 3 7.88 6.31 17.84
CA TYR A 3 8.33 7.68 17.52
C TYR A 3 7.34 8.46 16.63
N LEU A 4 6.39 7.76 16.01
CA LEU A 4 5.29 8.28 15.19
C LEU A 4 4.14 8.91 16.02
N GLN A 5 4.07 8.65 17.32
CA GLN A 5 3.07 9.21 18.23
C GLN A 5 3.55 10.49 18.96
N ASP A 6 4.79 10.94 18.72
CA ASP A 6 5.28 12.19 19.29
C ASP A 6 4.75 13.37 18.47
N PRO A 7 3.98 14.31 19.05
CA PRO A 7 3.57 15.54 18.34
C PRO A 7 4.75 16.39 17.86
N LYS A 8 5.99 16.12 18.29
CA LYS A 8 7.24 16.69 17.76
C LYS A 8 7.78 15.96 16.51
N ALA A 9 7.29 14.77 16.18
CA ALA A 9 7.74 13.99 15.02
C ALA A 9 7.31 14.62 13.69
N ILE A 10 6.12 15.21 13.61
CA ILE A 10 5.65 15.95 12.42
C ILE A 10 6.57 17.15 12.09
N PRO A 11 6.98 17.97 13.09
CA PRO A 11 8.04 18.97 12.89
C PRO A 11 9.36 18.38 12.36
N VAL A 12 9.80 17.22 12.88
CA VAL A 12 11.05 16.58 12.43
C VAL A 12 10.95 16.10 10.99
N PHE A 13 9.86 15.43 10.60
CA PHE A 13 9.64 15.03 9.21
C PHE A 13 9.61 16.24 8.27
N THR A 14 8.89 17.30 8.64
CA THR A 14 8.83 18.53 7.85
C THR A 14 10.22 19.15 7.66
N LEU A 15 11.03 19.21 8.72
CA LEU A 15 12.40 19.70 8.67
C LEU A 15 13.31 18.82 7.81
N MET A 16 13.16 17.50 7.89
CA MET A 16 13.90 16.56 7.03
C MET A 16 13.53 16.76 5.57
N THR A 17 12.24 16.89 5.25
CA THR A 17 11.76 17.15 3.88
C THR A 17 12.29 18.48 3.34
N GLN A 18 12.21 19.56 4.13
CA GLN A 18 12.76 20.87 3.73
C GLN A 18 14.26 20.82 3.47
N LYS A 19 15.04 20.20 4.38
CA LYS A 19 16.47 20.00 4.17
C LYS A 19 16.74 19.14 2.95
N GLY A 20 15.95 18.09 2.72
CA GLY A 20 16.03 17.23 1.54
C GLY A 20 15.90 18.05 0.25
N PHE A 21 14.88 18.91 0.16
CA PHE A 21 14.70 19.80 -1.00
C PHE A 21 15.88 20.76 -1.23
N GLU A 22 16.47 21.31 -0.17
CA GLU A 22 17.66 22.16 -0.30
C GLU A 22 18.90 21.39 -0.73
N GLN A 23 19.02 20.11 -0.37
CA GLN A 23 20.13 19.26 -0.80
C GLN A 23 19.95 18.75 -2.24
N VAL A 24 18.72 18.42 -2.65
CA VAL A 24 18.42 17.98 -4.03
C VAL A 24 18.89 19.01 -5.05
N LYS A 25 18.70 20.30 -4.78
CA LYS A 25 19.19 21.40 -5.65
C LYS A 25 20.71 21.42 -5.86
N LYS A 26 21.48 20.73 -5.01
CA LYS A 26 22.95 20.66 -5.06
C LYS A 26 23.46 19.34 -5.64
N ALA A 27 22.60 18.37 -5.88
CA ALA A 27 22.99 17.10 -6.49
C ALA A 27 23.44 17.34 -7.94
N ASP A 28 24.28 16.46 -8.50
CA ASP A 28 24.61 16.53 -9.93
C ASP A 28 23.42 16.08 -10.80
N PHE A 29 22.64 15.12 -10.29
CA PHE A 29 21.43 14.61 -10.91
C PHE A 29 20.51 13.95 -9.88
N VAL A 30 19.25 13.73 -10.28
CA VAL A 30 18.22 13.05 -9.48
C VAL A 30 17.83 11.75 -10.17
N LEU A 31 17.75 10.66 -9.40
CA LEU A 31 17.24 9.38 -9.87
C LEU A 31 15.84 9.17 -9.30
N CYS A 32 14.86 8.97 -10.17
CA CYS A 32 13.47 8.76 -9.81
C CYS A 32 13.08 7.31 -10.09
N ASN A 33 12.53 6.63 -9.09
CA ASN A 33 11.96 5.29 -9.26
C ASN A 33 10.61 5.39 -9.99
N THR A 34 10.63 5.69 -11.28
CA THR A 34 9.46 5.81 -12.15
C THR A 34 9.85 5.42 -13.58
N VAL A 35 8.90 5.43 -14.52
CA VAL A 35 9.14 5.23 -15.95
C VAL A 35 8.58 6.42 -16.73
N ASP A 36 9.15 6.71 -17.89
CA ASP A 36 8.74 7.84 -18.73
C ASP A 36 7.25 7.76 -19.11
N GLU A 37 6.73 6.55 -19.34
CA GLU A 37 5.34 6.31 -19.70
C GLU A 37 4.33 6.76 -18.64
N LEU A 38 4.73 6.81 -17.36
CA LEU A 38 3.86 7.24 -16.27
C LEU A 38 3.89 8.76 -16.06
N GLU A 39 5.04 9.41 -16.29
CA GLU A 39 5.31 10.77 -15.82
C GLU A 39 6.10 11.66 -16.81
N SER A 40 6.02 11.39 -18.12
CA SER A 40 6.81 12.08 -19.16
C SER A 40 6.79 13.61 -19.08
N GLU A 41 5.63 14.22 -18.85
CA GLU A 41 5.51 15.68 -18.72
C GLU A 41 6.24 16.22 -17.49
N VAL A 42 6.12 15.52 -16.35
CA VAL A 42 6.79 15.87 -15.09
C VAL A 42 8.29 15.72 -15.23
N LEU A 43 8.75 14.60 -15.80
CA LEU A 43 10.17 14.33 -16.06
C LEU A 43 10.78 15.36 -17.02
N SER A 44 10.05 15.75 -18.06
CA SER A 44 10.47 16.81 -18.99
C SER A 44 10.60 18.15 -18.27
N ALA A 45 9.63 18.52 -17.45
CA ALA A 45 9.65 19.77 -16.68
C ALA A 45 10.77 19.79 -15.63
N LEU A 46 11.06 18.65 -14.98
CA LEU A 46 12.15 18.53 -14.01
C LEU A 46 13.52 18.62 -14.70
N ASN A 47 13.70 17.96 -15.84
CA ASN A 47 14.96 17.99 -16.59
C ASN A 47 15.37 19.39 -17.09
N GLN A 48 14.40 20.29 -17.33
CA GLN A 48 14.69 21.70 -17.64
C GLN A 48 15.35 22.44 -16.46
N LYS A 49 15.16 21.97 -15.23
CA LYS A 49 15.68 22.59 -14.00
C LYS A 49 16.90 21.86 -13.46
N HIS A 50 16.88 20.52 -13.50
CA HIS A 50 17.90 19.65 -12.91
C HIS A 50 17.90 18.31 -13.66
N PRO A 51 19.06 17.80 -14.12
CA PRO A 51 19.15 16.45 -14.68
C PRO A 51 18.43 15.41 -13.81
N THR A 52 17.38 14.81 -14.35
CA THR A 52 16.49 13.88 -13.64
C THR A 52 16.23 12.66 -14.51
N TYR A 53 16.52 11.47 -14.00
CA TYR A 53 16.44 10.23 -14.75
C TYR A 53 15.42 9.28 -14.13
N ALA A 54 14.47 8.84 -14.94
CA ALA A 54 13.59 7.72 -14.62
C ALA A 54 14.41 6.41 -14.70
N ILE A 55 14.44 5.65 -13.60
CA ILE A 55 15.21 4.40 -13.49
C ILE A 55 14.36 3.22 -12.98
N GLY A 56 13.05 3.41 -12.85
CA GLY A 56 12.14 2.44 -12.26
C GLY A 56 11.60 1.40 -13.25
N PRO A 57 10.75 0.48 -12.76
CA PRO A 57 10.54 0.20 -11.34
C PRO A 57 11.68 -0.66 -10.76
N ILE A 58 12.44 -0.13 -9.80
CA ILE A 58 13.64 -0.80 -9.25
C ILE A 58 13.30 -1.96 -8.31
N ASN A 59 12.04 -2.06 -7.89
CA ASN A 59 11.58 -3.03 -6.88
C ASN A 59 11.70 -4.49 -7.35
N PHE A 60 11.84 -4.69 -8.67
CA PHE A 60 11.82 -5.97 -9.37
C PHE A 60 13.18 -6.47 -9.84
N TYR A 61 14.26 -5.74 -9.56
CA TYR A 61 15.61 -6.09 -10.03
C TYR A 61 16.01 -7.53 -9.68
N THR A 62 15.59 -8.05 -8.53
CA THR A 62 15.89 -9.44 -8.11
C THR A 62 15.25 -10.52 -8.98
N GLU A 63 14.10 -10.25 -9.61
CA GLU A 63 13.42 -11.21 -10.50
C GLU A 63 14.19 -11.39 -11.81
N PHE A 64 14.93 -10.37 -12.25
CA PHE A 64 15.68 -10.40 -13.51
C PHE A 64 17.02 -11.12 -13.42
N PHE A 65 17.66 -11.14 -12.25
CA PHE A 65 19.04 -11.59 -12.12
C PHE A 65 19.22 -12.93 -11.40
N ASN A 66 18.14 -13.66 -11.07
CA ASN A 66 18.20 -14.92 -10.30
C ASN A 66 19.12 -14.82 -9.07
N GLN A 67 19.17 -13.63 -8.45
CA GLN A 67 20.03 -13.38 -7.30
C GLN A 67 19.29 -13.80 -6.02
N ILE A 68 20.11 -14.08 -4.99
CA ILE A 68 19.72 -14.47 -3.63
C ILE A 68 18.51 -13.64 -3.17
N SER A 69 17.48 -14.30 -2.62
CA SER A 69 16.37 -13.59 -1.99
C SER A 69 16.89 -12.81 -0.78
N ILE A 70 17.03 -11.50 -0.94
CA ILE A 70 17.33 -10.61 0.18
C ILE A 70 16.02 -10.37 0.91
N GLU A 71 15.98 -10.67 2.21
CA GLU A 71 14.83 -10.30 3.05
C GLU A 71 14.64 -8.78 2.97
N LYS A 72 13.48 -8.36 2.45
CA LYS A 72 13.12 -6.94 2.27
C LYS A 72 12.46 -6.36 3.53
N SER A 73 12.29 -7.19 4.57
CA SER A 73 11.56 -6.89 5.78
C SER A 73 12.35 -7.34 7.01
N LEU A 74 12.18 -6.63 8.12
CA LEU A 74 12.72 -7.01 9.43
C LEU A 74 11.77 -7.97 10.19
N TRP A 75 10.63 -8.30 9.59
CA TRP A 75 9.57 -9.09 10.20
C TRP A 75 9.48 -10.49 9.59
N SER A 76 9.03 -11.46 10.40
CA SER A 76 8.77 -12.81 9.92
C SER A 76 7.68 -12.81 8.84
N GLU A 77 8.03 -13.31 7.66
CA GLU A 77 7.10 -13.40 6.53
C GLU A 77 6.16 -14.60 6.69
N SER A 78 4.87 -14.34 6.71
CA SER A 78 3.84 -15.38 6.63
C SER A 78 3.69 -15.87 5.19
N ASN A 79 3.73 -17.18 5.00
CA ASN A 79 3.53 -17.77 3.68
C ASN A 79 2.03 -17.89 3.35
N CYS A 80 1.56 -17.07 2.40
CA CYS A 80 0.16 -17.06 1.95
C CYS A 80 -0.09 -17.93 0.69
N THR A 81 0.96 -18.51 0.09
CA THR A 81 0.93 -19.12 -1.24
C THR A 81 -0.08 -20.25 -1.35
N GLN A 82 -0.09 -21.19 -0.40
CA GLN A 82 -1.00 -22.35 -0.46
C GLN A 82 -2.47 -21.93 -0.40
N TRP A 83 -2.78 -20.91 0.41
CA TRP A 83 -4.14 -20.41 0.53
C TRP A 83 -4.56 -19.65 -0.72
N LEU A 84 -3.70 -18.80 -1.28
CA LEU A 84 -3.95 -18.10 -2.55
C LEU A 84 -4.20 -19.08 -3.69
N ASN A 85 -3.40 -20.14 -3.80
CA ASN A 85 -3.55 -21.19 -4.82
C ASN A 85 -4.88 -21.97 -4.70
N SER A 86 -5.56 -21.89 -3.56
CA SER A 86 -6.88 -22.51 -3.37
C SER A 86 -8.05 -21.65 -3.87
N LYS A 87 -7.79 -20.38 -4.22
CA LYS A 87 -8.82 -19.42 -4.64
C LYS A 87 -8.92 -19.33 -6.15
N SER A 88 -10.08 -18.89 -6.63
CA SER A 88 -10.32 -18.66 -8.06
C SER A 88 -9.58 -17.42 -8.56
N LEU A 89 -9.44 -17.31 -9.88
CA LEU A 89 -8.84 -16.16 -10.54
C LEU A 89 -9.52 -14.85 -10.10
N ASN A 90 -8.74 -13.82 -9.79
CA ASN A 90 -9.19 -12.47 -9.43
C ASN A 90 -10.23 -12.41 -8.30
N SER A 91 -10.27 -13.37 -7.37
CA SER A 91 -11.27 -13.42 -6.30
C SER A 91 -10.78 -12.97 -4.93
N VAL A 92 -9.51 -12.57 -4.82
CA VAL A 92 -8.86 -12.16 -3.57
C VAL A 92 -8.54 -10.67 -3.58
N LEU A 93 -9.00 -9.97 -2.54
CA LEU A 93 -8.56 -8.61 -2.23
C LEU A 93 -7.31 -8.68 -1.34
N TYR A 94 -6.20 -8.11 -1.81
CA TYR A 94 -5.05 -7.87 -0.95
C TYR A 94 -5.22 -6.54 -0.22
N ILE A 95 -4.91 -6.50 1.07
CA ILE A 95 -5.08 -5.31 1.92
C ILE A 95 -3.78 -5.08 2.68
N SER A 96 -3.12 -3.96 2.41
CA SER A 96 -1.89 -3.55 3.09
C SER A 96 -1.72 -2.04 3.06
N PHE A 97 -1.50 -1.47 4.24
CA PHE A 97 -1.23 -0.03 4.42
C PHE A 97 0.26 0.27 4.57
N GLY A 98 1.12 -0.65 4.14
CA GLY A 98 2.57 -0.50 4.18
C GLY A 98 3.17 -0.67 5.57
N SER A 99 4.43 -0.29 5.71
CA SER A 99 5.25 -0.54 6.90
C SER A 99 5.18 0.54 7.98
N ILE A 100 4.61 1.71 7.66
CA ILE A 100 4.68 2.92 8.51
C ILE A 100 3.29 3.45 8.88
N ALA A 101 2.27 3.26 8.03
CA ALA A 101 0.98 3.92 8.23
C ALA A 101 0.24 3.37 9.45
N GLN A 102 -0.19 4.27 10.33
CA GLN A 102 -1.02 3.95 11.49
C GLN A 102 -2.48 4.31 11.17
N CYS A 103 -3.35 3.32 11.06
CA CYS A 103 -4.80 3.55 11.07
C CYS A 103 -5.30 3.59 12.51
N ASN A 104 -6.32 4.41 12.79
CA ASN A 104 -6.97 4.39 14.08
C ASN A 104 -7.88 3.14 14.23
N LYS A 105 -8.36 2.90 15.45
CA LYS A 105 -9.05 1.65 15.82
C LYS A 105 -10.41 1.58 15.16
N GLU A 106 -11.08 2.72 15.15
CA GLU A 106 -12.42 2.92 14.60
C GLU A 106 -12.42 2.67 13.09
N GLU A 107 -11.42 3.18 12.36
CA GLU A 107 -11.21 2.94 10.93
C GLU A 107 -11.00 1.46 10.62
N ILE A 108 -10.17 0.76 11.39
CA ILE A 108 -9.98 -0.69 11.24
C ILE A 108 -11.30 -1.44 11.45
N GLY A 109 -12.11 -1.02 12.42
CA GLY A 109 -13.43 -1.58 12.67
C GLY A 109 -14.39 -1.38 11.48
N GLU A 110 -14.45 -0.18 10.90
CA GLU A 110 -15.28 0.10 9.72
C GLU A 110 -14.80 -0.65 8.47
N LEU A 111 -13.48 -0.72 8.25
CA LEU A 111 -12.87 -1.55 7.20
C LEU A 111 -13.23 -3.02 7.37
N ALA A 112 -13.08 -3.57 8.57
CA ALA A 112 -13.41 -4.96 8.90
C ALA A 112 -14.88 -5.26 8.61
N HIS A 113 -15.80 -4.40 9.05
CA HIS A 113 -17.22 -4.53 8.75
C HIS A 113 -17.50 -4.45 7.24
N GLY A 114 -16.86 -3.53 6.52
CA GLY A 114 -17.02 -3.39 5.08
C GLY A 114 -16.55 -4.62 4.31
N ILE A 115 -15.41 -5.20 4.72
CA ILE A 115 -14.87 -6.43 4.13
C ILE A 115 -15.84 -7.59 4.34
N ILE A 116 -16.38 -7.77 5.56
CA ILE A 116 -17.42 -8.80 5.81
C ILE A 116 -18.61 -8.61 4.87
N LEU A 117 -19.10 -7.38 4.74
CA LEU A 117 -20.26 -7.06 3.89
C LEU A 117 -19.99 -7.28 2.40
N SER A 118 -18.74 -7.13 1.95
CA SER A 118 -18.36 -7.37 0.55
C SER A 118 -18.26 -8.86 0.17
N GLU A 119 -18.18 -9.74 1.17
CA GLU A 119 -18.08 -11.19 1.02
C GLU A 119 -16.89 -11.72 0.21
N VAL A 120 -15.92 -10.88 -0.16
CA VAL A 120 -14.74 -11.28 -0.91
C VAL A 120 -13.79 -12.14 -0.08
N HIS A 121 -12.95 -12.92 -0.77
CA HIS A 121 -11.78 -13.49 -0.13
C HIS A 121 -10.73 -12.39 0.06
N PHE A 122 -9.93 -12.45 1.13
CA PHE A 122 -8.92 -11.42 1.35
C PHE A 122 -7.65 -11.93 2.03
N VAL A 123 -6.55 -11.23 1.77
CA VAL A 123 -5.32 -11.31 2.59
C VAL A 123 -5.09 -9.93 3.17
N TRP A 124 -5.13 -9.80 4.50
CA TRP A 124 -4.95 -8.53 5.19
C TRP A 124 -3.69 -8.55 6.05
N VAL A 125 -2.75 -7.66 5.72
CA VAL A 125 -1.56 -7.40 6.53
C VAL A 125 -1.91 -6.42 7.65
N LEU A 126 -1.83 -6.88 8.89
CA LEU A 126 -2.05 -6.08 10.10
C LEU A 126 -1.03 -6.42 11.18
N HIS A 127 -0.18 -5.44 11.49
CA HIS A 127 0.89 -5.60 12.46
C HIS A 127 0.59 -4.83 13.76
N SER A 128 0.67 -5.52 14.90
CA SER A 128 0.39 -4.95 16.24
C SER A 128 1.27 -3.73 16.57
N ASP A 129 2.53 -3.74 16.15
CA ASP A 129 3.46 -2.64 16.45
C ASP A 129 3.22 -1.40 15.58
N ILE A 130 2.52 -1.57 14.45
CA ILE A 130 2.11 -0.46 13.57
C ILE A 130 0.85 0.19 14.13
N ILE A 131 -0.12 -0.60 14.57
CA ILE A 131 -1.40 -0.09 15.10
C ILE A 131 -1.31 0.37 16.57
N GLY A 132 -0.26 -0.01 17.32
CA GLY A 132 -0.01 0.48 18.68
C GLY A 132 -0.94 -0.07 19.77
N TRP A 133 -1.82 -1.01 19.43
CA TRP A 133 -2.73 -1.74 20.32
C TRP A 133 -2.84 -3.21 19.89
N ASN A 134 -3.47 -4.05 20.73
CA ASN A 134 -3.72 -5.43 20.34
C ASN A 134 -4.70 -5.46 19.15
N ARG A 135 -4.32 -6.16 18.07
CA ARG A 135 -5.14 -6.34 16.86
C ARG A 135 -6.54 -6.85 17.16
N ASN A 136 -6.67 -7.71 18.19
CA ASN A 136 -7.95 -8.29 18.59
C ASN A 136 -8.92 -7.26 19.15
N ASP A 137 -8.41 -6.14 19.69
CA ASP A 137 -9.26 -5.12 20.28
C ASP A 137 -9.96 -4.28 19.21
N ALA A 138 -9.37 -4.19 18.01
CA ALA A 138 -9.84 -3.33 16.91
C ALA A 138 -10.91 -3.98 16.03
N PHE A 139 -11.03 -5.30 16.08
CA PHE A 139 -12.01 -6.03 15.29
C PHE A 139 -13.37 -6.12 16.00
N PRO A 140 -14.47 -6.21 15.23
CA PRO A 140 -15.77 -6.58 15.78
C PRO A 140 -15.72 -7.93 16.51
N ASP A 141 -16.56 -8.10 17.52
CA ASP A 141 -16.67 -9.38 18.24
C ASP A 141 -16.95 -10.54 17.27
N GLY A 142 -16.14 -11.60 17.36
CA GLY A 142 -16.24 -12.78 16.50
C GLY A 142 -15.74 -12.59 15.06
N PHE A 143 -15.06 -11.48 14.74
CA PHE A 143 -14.54 -11.22 13.39
C PHE A 143 -13.70 -12.38 12.83
N GLU A 144 -12.72 -12.86 13.61
CA GLU A 144 -11.85 -13.95 13.17
C GLU A 144 -12.64 -15.24 12.87
N ASP A 145 -13.67 -15.55 13.66
CA ASP A 145 -14.54 -16.71 13.43
C ASP A 145 -15.40 -16.55 12.17
N ILE A 146 -15.90 -15.33 11.91
CA ILE A 146 -16.69 -14.99 10.73
C ILE A 146 -15.85 -15.13 9.46
N VAL A 147 -14.58 -14.71 9.51
CA VAL A 147 -13.71 -14.65 8.32
C VAL A 147 -12.77 -15.85 8.17
N LYS A 148 -12.77 -16.82 9.10
CA LYS A 148 -11.81 -17.95 9.11
C LYS A 148 -11.66 -18.70 7.78
N ASP A 149 -12.75 -18.82 7.03
CA ASP A 149 -12.79 -19.52 5.74
C ASP A 149 -12.67 -18.55 4.54
N LYS A 150 -12.87 -17.24 4.79
CA LYS A 150 -12.88 -16.17 3.78
C LYS A 150 -11.57 -15.41 3.68
N GLY A 151 -10.80 -15.26 4.75
CA GLY A 151 -9.61 -14.41 4.75
C GLY A 151 -8.43 -14.92 5.56
N LEU A 152 -7.25 -14.43 5.21
CA LEU A 152 -6.03 -14.57 6.00
C LEU A 152 -5.65 -13.21 6.59
N ILE A 153 -5.46 -13.15 7.91
CA ILE A 153 -4.93 -11.98 8.60
C ILE A 153 -3.52 -12.33 9.05
N VAL A 154 -2.52 -11.64 8.52
CA VAL A 154 -1.11 -11.93 8.76
C VAL A 154 -0.37 -10.69 9.28
N PRO A 155 0.63 -10.83 10.16
CA PRO A 155 1.42 -9.69 10.62
C PRO A 155 2.26 -9.08 9.49
N TRP A 156 2.79 -9.92 8.61
CA TRP A 156 3.59 -9.53 7.46
C TRP A 156 3.61 -10.66 6.42
N CYS A 157 3.74 -10.33 5.14
CA CYS A 157 3.95 -11.28 4.05
C CYS A 157 4.75 -10.65 2.90
N ASN A 158 5.25 -11.49 1.99
CA ASN A 158 5.87 -11.02 0.76
C ASN A 158 4.82 -10.42 -0.18
N GLN A 159 4.71 -9.09 -0.20
CA GLN A 159 3.72 -8.35 -0.99
C GLN A 159 3.80 -8.68 -2.49
N ASN A 160 5.00 -8.81 -3.05
CA ASN A 160 5.18 -9.16 -4.47
C ASN A 160 4.65 -10.57 -4.78
N MET A 161 4.86 -11.54 -3.87
CA MET A 161 4.28 -12.88 -4.00
C MET A 161 2.75 -12.84 -3.99
N VAL A 162 2.14 -12.02 -3.13
CA VAL A 162 0.66 -11.90 -3.08
C VAL A 162 0.14 -11.19 -4.34
N LEU A 163 0.74 -10.08 -4.75
CA LEU A 163 0.31 -9.30 -5.93
C LEU A 163 0.52 -10.06 -7.25
N SER A 164 1.55 -10.92 -7.35
CA SER A 164 1.78 -11.77 -8.52
C SER A 164 0.85 -12.98 -8.61
N SER A 165 0.08 -13.29 -7.57
CA SER A 165 -0.84 -14.43 -7.59
C SER A 165 -2.00 -14.17 -8.55
N PRO A 166 -2.35 -15.12 -9.44
CA PRO A 166 -3.54 -14.99 -10.28
C PRO A 166 -4.85 -14.87 -9.50
N ALA A 167 -4.87 -15.29 -8.23
CA ALA A 167 -6.04 -15.15 -7.38
C ALA A 167 -6.30 -13.69 -6.95
N THR A 168 -5.27 -12.83 -6.97
CA THR A 168 -5.37 -11.45 -6.52
C THR A 168 -6.08 -10.60 -7.58
N GLY A 169 -7.28 -10.13 -7.24
CA GLY A 169 -8.12 -9.33 -8.13
C GLY A 169 -8.11 -7.82 -7.81
N GLY A 170 -7.58 -7.43 -6.65
CA GLY A 170 -7.49 -6.02 -6.28
C GLY A 170 -6.58 -5.78 -5.07
N PHE A 171 -6.16 -4.54 -4.90
CA PHE A 171 -5.28 -4.12 -3.82
C PHE A 171 -5.82 -2.87 -3.11
N LEU A 172 -6.30 -3.04 -1.87
CA LEU A 172 -6.59 -1.93 -0.97
C LEU A 172 -5.28 -1.43 -0.34
N THR A 173 -4.88 -0.22 -0.70
CA THR A 173 -3.55 0.33 -0.43
C THR A 173 -3.56 1.76 0.06
N HIS A 174 -2.60 2.06 0.93
CA HIS A 174 -2.23 3.41 1.34
C HIS A 174 -1.60 4.27 0.22
N CYS A 175 -1.36 3.71 -0.97
CA CYS A 175 -0.75 4.43 -2.09
C CYS A 175 0.69 4.90 -1.86
N GLY A 176 1.46 4.21 -1.01
CA GLY A 176 2.91 4.39 -0.98
C GLY A 176 3.52 4.07 -2.34
N TRP A 177 4.46 4.88 -2.81
CA TRP A 177 4.95 4.81 -4.19
C TRP A 177 5.47 3.42 -4.59
N ASN A 178 6.17 2.73 -3.70
CA ASN A 178 6.63 1.36 -3.95
C ASN A 178 5.45 0.40 -4.18
N SER A 179 4.42 0.45 -3.33
CA SER A 179 3.22 -0.38 -3.46
C SER A 179 2.44 -0.06 -4.75
N VAL A 180 2.41 1.20 -5.18
CA VAL A 180 1.80 1.62 -6.44
C VAL A 180 2.54 0.98 -7.62
N LEU A 181 3.86 1.11 -7.69
CA LEU A 181 4.67 0.48 -8.75
C LEU A 181 4.54 -1.03 -8.73
N GLU A 182 4.44 -1.64 -7.54
CA GLU A 182 4.26 -3.08 -7.43
C GLU A 182 2.91 -3.56 -7.96
N SER A 183 1.85 -2.81 -7.67
CA SER A 183 0.51 -3.08 -8.19
C SER A 183 0.46 -2.93 -9.72
N ILE A 184 1.09 -1.88 -10.26
CA ILE A 184 1.16 -1.62 -11.70
C ILE A 184 1.89 -2.76 -12.42
N TRP A 185 3.02 -3.21 -11.87
CA TRP A 185 3.84 -4.27 -12.47
C TRP A 185 3.07 -5.57 -12.67
N TYR A 186 2.27 -5.98 -11.67
CA TYR A 186 1.45 -7.19 -11.77
C TYR A 186 0.04 -6.94 -12.33
N GLY A 187 -0.29 -5.71 -12.74
CA GLY A 187 -1.57 -5.37 -13.34
C GLY A 187 -2.76 -5.47 -12.36
N VAL A 188 -2.52 -5.30 -11.06
CA VAL A 188 -3.57 -5.37 -10.03
C VAL A 188 -4.20 -3.98 -9.84
N PRO A 189 -5.53 -3.82 -9.96
CA PRO A 189 -6.20 -2.54 -9.74
C PRO A 189 -6.21 -2.17 -8.26
N MET A 190 -6.20 -0.87 -7.97
CA MET A 190 -6.08 -0.36 -6.60
C MET A 190 -7.38 0.24 -6.06
N ILE A 191 -7.64 0.01 -4.78
CA ILE A 191 -8.55 0.80 -3.97
C ILE A 191 -7.68 1.67 -3.06
N CYS A 192 -7.74 2.98 -3.25
CA CYS A 192 -6.82 3.95 -2.66
C CYS A 192 -7.37 4.51 -1.34
N TYR A 193 -6.59 4.39 -0.27
CA TYR A 193 -6.89 5.00 1.03
C TYR A 193 -5.62 5.62 1.64
N PRO A 194 -5.18 6.80 1.18
CA PRO A 194 -3.91 7.42 1.58
C PRO A 194 -3.98 8.06 2.97
N PHE A 195 -2.85 8.08 3.68
CA PHE A 195 -2.75 8.67 5.03
C PHE A 195 -1.85 9.89 5.10
N LEU A 196 -0.63 9.82 4.56
CA LEU A 196 0.42 10.80 4.87
C LEU A 196 1.42 11.04 3.74
N VAL A 197 2.13 12.16 3.84
CA VAL A 197 3.27 12.55 2.98
C VAL A 197 2.84 12.66 1.51
N ASP A 198 3.30 11.76 0.65
CA ASP A 198 3.11 11.76 -0.80
C ASP A 198 1.89 10.92 -1.21
N GLN A 199 1.33 10.11 -0.31
CA GLN A 199 0.25 9.18 -0.59
C GLN A 199 -1.00 9.84 -1.19
N PRO A 200 -1.47 11.02 -0.72
CA PRO A 200 -2.60 11.69 -1.36
C PRO A 200 -2.32 12.11 -2.82
N THR A 201 -1.09 12.54 -3.10
CA THR A 201 -0.63 12.87 -4.46
C THR A 201 -0.58 11.60 -5.32
N ASN A 202 -0.04 10.51 -4.79
CA ASN A 202 -0.01 9.22 -5.48
C ASN A 202 -1.42 8.68 -5.77
N ARG A 203 -2.35 8.81 -4.81
CA ARG A 203 -3.78 8.50 -5.01
C ARG A 203 -4.37 9.33 -6.14
N LYS A 204 -4.04 10.62 -6.23
CA LYS A 204 -4.48 11.46 -7.35
C LYS A 204 -3.97 10.91 -8.69
N LEU A 205 -2.69 10.57 -8.78
CA LEU A 205 -2.12 9.98 -10.00
C LEU A 205 -2.86 8.69 -10.38
N VAL A 206 -3.04 7.78 -9.42
CA VAL A 206 -3.69 6.47 -9.64
C VAL A 206 -5.17 6.59 -10.05
N VAL A 207 -5.94 7.45 -9.37
CA VAL A 207 -7.40 7.54 -9.53
C VAL A 207 -7.79 8.50 -10.65
N ASP A 208 -7.23 9.71 -10.67
CA ASP A 208 -7.70 10.79 -11.53
C ASP A 208 -6.98 10.78 -12.89
N ASP A 209 -5.66 10.59 -12.86
CA ASP A 209 -4.80 10.81 -14.02
C ASP A 209 -4.65 9.51 -14.82
N TRP A 210 -4.18 8.42 -14.19
CA TRP A 210 -3.99 7.11 -14.83
C TRP A 210 -5.25 6.25 -14.88
N LYS A 211 -6.21 6.49 -13.99
CA LYS A 211 -7.52 5.79 -13.93
C LYS A 211 -7.39 4.27 -13.81
N ILE A 212 -6.41 3.82 -13.03
CA ILE A 212 -6.13 2.40 -12.75
C ILE A 212 -6.55 1.98 -11.32
N GLY A 213 -7.28 2.85 -10.63
CA GLY A 213 -7.81 2.58 -9.30
C GLY A 213 -9.00 3.46 -8.96
N VAL A 214 -9.56 3.23 -7.78
CA VAL A 214 -10.69 4.00 -7.24
C VAL A 214 -10.36 4.53 -5.87
N ASN A 215 -10.88 5.71 -5.53
CA ASN A 215 -10.78 6.21 -4.17
C ASN A 215 -11.73 5.44 -3.24
N LEU A 216 -11.23 5.05 -2.07
CA LEU A 216 -12.03 4.39 -1.06
C LEU A 216 -13.05 5.35 -0.47
N CYS A 217 -12.60 6.52 -0.02
CA CYS A 217 -13.39 7.52 0.69
C CYS A 217 -12.84 8.93 0.43
N ASP A 218 -13.73 9.89 0.19
CA ASP A 218 -13.39 11.32 0.08
C ASP A 218 -13.46 12.06 1.42
N GLU A 219 -14.03 11.42 2.46
CA GLU A 219 -14.16 11.96 3.82
C GLU A 219 -12.97 11.62 4.70
N GLU A 220 -12.83 12.33 5.83
CA GLU A 220 -11.77 12.09 6.82
C GLU A 220 -11.89 10.71 7.49
N HIS A 221 -13.08 10.11 7.50
CA HIS A 221 -13.35 8.82 8.14
C HIS A 221 -14.11 7.91 7.18
N VAL A 222 -13.59 6.70 6.99
CA VAL A 222 -14.23 5.70 6.13
C VAL A 222 -15.40 4.99 6.81
N GLY A 223 -16.53 4.84 6.11
CA GLY A 223 -17.69 4.08 6.58
C GLY A 223 -17.78 2.68 5.96
N ARG A 224 -18.19 1.66 6.74
CA ARG A 224 -18.31 0.26 6.30
C ARG A 224 -19.12 0.03 5.01
N LYS A 225 -20.16 0.83 4.78
CA LYS A 225 -21.00 0.72 3.58
C LYS A 225 -20.26 1.19 2.34
N GLU A 226 -19.46 2.25 2.49
CA GLU A 226 -18.62 2.75 1.41
C GLU A 226 -17.55 1.73 1.05
N VAL A 227 -16.85 1.18 2.06
CA VAL A 227 -15.88 0.09 1.88
C VAL A 227 -16.48 -1.05 1.08
N ALA A 228 -17.61 -1.59 1.53
CA ALA A 228 -18.29 -2.68 0.83
C ALA A 228 -18.71 -2.29 -0.60
N SER A 229 -19.07 -1.03 -0.84
CA SER A 229 -19.45 -0.55 -2.17
C SER A 229 -18.28 -0.36 -3.14
N LYS A 230 -17.06 -0.18 -2.64
CA LYS A 230 -15.84 -0.03 -3.46
C LYS A 230 -15.20 -1.39 -3.75
N ILE A 231 -15.37 -2.35 -2.86
CA ILE A 231 -15.02 -3.76 -3.06
C ILE A 231 -16.17 -4.41 -3.85
N LYS A 232 -16.19 -4.21 -5.17
CA LYS A 232 -17.16 -4.89 -6.06
C LYS A 232 -16.46 -6.04 -6.79
N CYS A 233 -17.04 -7.23 -6.66
CA CYS A 233 -16.74 -8.41 -7.47
C CYS A 233 -17.04 -8.17 -8.96
#